data_AF-A0A9E7R276-F1
#
_entry.id   AF-A0A9E7R276-F1
#
_cell.length_a   1.000
_cell.length_b   1.000
_cell.length_c   1.000
_cell.angle_alpha   90.00
_cell.angle_beta   90.00
_cell.angle_gamma   90.00
#
_symmetry.space_group_name_H-M   'P 1'
#
loop_
_entity.id
_entity.type
_entity.pdbx_description
1 polymer ?
#
loop_
_entity_poly.entity_id
_entity_poly.type
_entity_poly.pdbx_seq_one_letter_code
_entity_poly.pdbx_strand_id
1 'polypeptide(L)'
;MSDDRDPEATLWEWKEGMQAEHERAIADPDPADDHRIEAVSQVSFRLAYAYEDGELVQTERAQVDEPTQPELFSCVCGVRGMTREEAERHAEAAAETPSDGA
;
A
#
# COMPACT_ATOMS: atom_id res chain seq x y z
N MET A 1 25.41 -27.40 -23.74
CA MET A 1 25.93 -26.04 -24.06
C MET A 1 25.39 -25.15 -22.99
N SER A 2 26.25 -24.63 -22.12
CA SER A 2 25.82 -23.62 -21.14
C SER A 2 25.39 -22.39 -21.92
N ASP A 3 24.21 -21.84 -21.62
CA ASP A 3 23.75 -20.58 -22.19
C ASP A 3 24.85 -19.54 -21.90
N ASP A 4 25.52 -19.03 -22.94
CA ASP A 4 26.60 -18.03 -22.87
C ASP A 4 26.05 -16.64 -22.54
N ARG A 5 24.82 -16.58 -22.01
CA ARG A 5 24.21 -15.36 -21.52
C ARG A 5 24.76 -15.05 -20.14
N ASP A 6 25.26 -13.84 -20.00
CA ASP A 6 25.62 -13.28 -18.72
C ASP A 6 24.38 -13.32 -17.81
N PRO A 7 24.41 -14.13 -16.73
CA PRO A 7 23.28 -14.25 -15.83
C PRO A 7 22.96 -12.91 -15.14
N GLU A 8 23.96 -12.04 -14.92
CA GLU A 8 23.74 -10.73 -14.33
C GLU A 8 23.00 -9.81 -15.29
N ALA A 9 23.41 -9.75 -16.56
CA ALA A 9 22.70 -8.99 -17.59
C ALA A 9 21.23 -9.43 -17.74
N THR A 10 20.99 -10.74 -17.72
CA THR A 10 19.62 -11.29 -17.80
C THR A 10 18.76 -10.87 -16.60
N LEU A 11 19.35 -10.82 -15.39
CA LEU A 11 18.66 -10.35 -14.18
C LEU A 11 18.36 -8.85 -14.23
N TRP A 12 19.28 -8.05 -14.77
CA TRP A 12 19.07 -6.61 -14.96
C TRP A 12 17.92 -6.33 -15.91
N GLU A 13 17.91 -6.95 -17.09
CA GLU A 13 16.83 -6.82 -18.07
C GLU A 13 15.47 -7.20 -17.48
N TRP A 14 15.42 -8.30 -16.73
CA TRP A 14 14.21 -8.73 -16.05
C TRP A 14 13.74 -7.70 -15.00
N LYS A 15 14.66 -7.17 -14.20
CA LYS A 15 14.35 -6.17 -13.18
C LYS A 15 13.84 -4.87 -13.79
N GLU A 16 14.49 -4.40 -14.86
CA GLU A 16 14.06 -3.21 -15.60
C GLU A 16 12.67 -3.39 -16.19
N GLY A 17 12.38 -4.57 -16.78
CA GLY A 17 11.06 -4.91 -17.30
C GLY A 17 9.98 -4.88 -16.22
N MET A 18 10.24 -5.51 -15.07
CA MET A 18 9.33 -5.51 -13.92
C MET A 18 9.08 -4.09 -13.39
N GLN A 19 10.13 -3.27 -13.31
CA GLN A 19 10.02 -1.90 -12.82
C GLN A 19 9.23 -1.02 -13.79
N ALA A 20 9.47 -1.15 -15.10
CA ALA A 20 8.71 -0.42 -16.12
C ALA A 20 7.23 -0.83 -16.16
N GLU A 21 6.91 -2.11 -15.94
CA GLU A 21 5.52 -2.58 -15.82
C GLU A 21 4.84 -1.96 -14.59
N HIS A 22 5.55 -1.94 -13.45
CA HIS A 22 5.04 -1.33 -12.23
C HIS A 22 4.77 0.18 -12.38
N GLU A 23 5.73 0.92 -12.94
CA GLU A 23 5.60 2.35 -13.19
C GLU A 23 4.43 2.66 -14.13
N ARG A 24 4.21 1.83 -15.16
CA ARG A 24 3.05 1.95 -16.05
C ARG A 24 1.74 1.72 -15.30
N ALA A 25 1.64 0.67 -14.49
CA ALA A 25 0.42 0.37 -13.74
C ALA A 25 0.08 1.47 -12.71
N ILE A 26 1.10 2.16 -12.19
CA ILE A 26 0.91 3.36 -11.36
C ILE A 26 0.33 4.52 -12.19
N ALA A 27 0.94 4.81 -13.35
CA ALA A 27 0.65 6.01 -14.12
C ALA A 27 -0.59 5.92 -15.02
N ASP A 28 -0.99 4.71 -15.43
CA ASP A 28 -2.10 4.45 -16.34
C ASP A 28 -2.98 3.32 -15.78
N PRO A 29 -3.69 3.55 -14.67
CA PRO A 29 -4.60 2.57 -14.09
C PRO A 29 -5.81 2.31 -14.99
N ASP A 30 -6.32 1.07 -15.02
CA ASP A 30 -7.55 0.74 -15.73
C ASP A 30 -8.74 1.49 -15.09
N PRO A 31 -9.44 2.37 -15.81
CA PRO A 31 -10.56 3.13 -15.25
C PRO A 31 -11.79 2.29 -14.90
N ALA A 32 -11.88 1.06 -15.39
CA ALA A 32 -12.98 0.15 -15.08
C ALA A 32 -12.81 -0.54 -13.72
N ASP A 33 -11.61 -0.55 -13.16
CA ASP A 33 -11.31 -1.16 -11.86
C ASP A 33 -11.73 -0.25 -10.69
N ASP A 34 -12.01 -0.85 -9.53
CA ASP A 34 -12.15 -0.11 -8.27
C ASP A 34 -10.76 0.36 -7.81
N HIS A 35 -10.67 1.62 -7.41
CA HIS A 35 -9.42 2.24 -6.96
C HIS A 35 -9.55 2.75 -5.54
N ARG A 36 -8.88 2.05 -4.62
CA ARG A 36 -8.78 2.41 -3.20
C ARG A 36 -7.38 2.10 -2.70
N ILE A 37 -6.71 3.14 -2.22
CA ILE A 37 -5.40 3.03 -1.59
C ILE A 37 -5.55 2.47 -0.17
N GLU A 38 -4.73 1.48 0.15
CA GLU A 38 -4.66 0.78 1.42
C GLU A 38 -3.22 0.78 1.94
N ALA A 39 -3.09 0.88 3.26
CA ALA A 39 -1.81 0.82 3.96
C ALA A 39 -2.01 0.29 5.38
N VAL A 40 -0.96 -0.29 5.95
CA VAL A 40 -0.98 -0.85 7.30
C VAL A 40 -0.01 -0.08 8.18
N SER A 41 -0.52 0.46 9.30
CA SER A 41 0.28 1.02 10.38
C SER A 41 0.02 0.23 11.65
N GLN A 42 1.07 -0.06 12.41
CA GLN A 42 0.93 -0.60 13.76
C GLN A 42 0.70 0.55 14.74
N VAL A 43 -0.23 0.36 15.68
CA VAL A 43 -0.57 1.36 16.70
C VAL A 43 -0.58 0.71 18.09
N SER A 44 0.04 1.38 19.05
CA SER A 44 0.18 0.90 20.43
C SER A 44 -0.77 1.65 21.36
N PHE A 45 -1.65 0.92 22.05
CA PHE A 45 -2.51 1.45 23.10
C PHE A 45 -2.19 0.84 24.45
N ARG A 46 -2.24 1.66 25.50
CA ARG A 46 -2.32 1.25 26.89
C ARG A 46 -3.77 1.39 27.36
N LEU A 47 -4.30 0.33 27.93
CA LEU A 47 -5.65 0.30 28.49
C LEU A 47 -5.54 0.20 30.02
N ALA A 48 -6.31 1.01 30.73
CA ALA A 48 -6.46 0.90 32.18
C ALA A 48 -7.85 0.35 32.51
N TYR A 49 -7.93 -0.41 33.61
CA TYR A 49 -9.14 -1.04 34.09
C TYR A 49 -9.30 -0.82 35.59
N ALA A 50 -10.54 -0.77 36.06
CA ALA A 50 -10.90 -0.71 37.47
C ALA A 50 -12.11 -1.61 37.76
N TYR A 51 -12.28 -2.00 39.03
CA TYR A 51 -13.50 -2.68 39.46
C TYR A 51 -14.56 -1.66 39.83
N GLU A 52 -15.73 -1.76 39.21
CA GLU A 52 -16.93 -0.99 39.51
C GLU A 52 -18.09 -1.96 39.74
N ASP A 53 -18.76 -1.87 40.89
CA ASP A 53 -19.84 -2.78 41.32
C ASP A 53 -19.53 -4.29 41.22
N GLY A 54 -18.25 -4.65 41.34
CA GLY A 54 -17.77 -6.03 41.26
C GLY A 54 -17.42 -6.49 39.84
N GLU A 55 -17.58 -5.63 38.83
CA GLU A 55 -17.21 -5.90 37.44
C GLU A 55 -15.94 -5.14 37.05
N LEU A 56 -15.06 -5.79 36.28
CA LEU A 56 -13.85 -5.15 35.76
C LEU A 56 -14.20 -4.35 34.50
N VAL A 57 -14.16 -3.03 34.59
CA VAL A 57 -14.48 -2.10 33.49
C VAL A 57 -13.23 -1.38 32.99
N GLN A 58 -13.20 -1.07 31.70
CA GLN A 58 -12.12 -0.26 31.12
C GLN A 58 -12.36 1.21 31.47
N THR A 59 -11.37 1.85 32.10
CA THR A 59 -11.46 3.24 32.56
C THR A 59 -10.66 4.21 31.71
N GLU A 60 -9.63 3.74 31.03
CA GLU A 60 -8.77 4.59 30.20
C GLU A 60 -8.29 3.87 28.95
N ARG A 61 -8.08 4.64 27.88
CA ARG A 61 -7.36 4.23 26.67
C ARG A 61 -6.42 5.36 26.27
N ALA A 62 -5.12 5.12 26.41
CA ALA A 62 -4.08 6.05 26.02
C ALA A 62 -3.25 5.47 24.88
N GLN A 63 -3.01 6.26 23.84
CA GLN A 63 -2.02 5.90 22.82
C GLN A 63 -0.61 6.11 23.38
N VAL A 64 0.25 5.11 23.22
CA VAL A 64 1.59 5.12 23.85
C VAL A 64 2.64 5.71 22.91
N ASP A 65 2.50 5.45 21.61
CA ASP A 65 3.43 5.87 20.57
C ASP A 65 2.69 6.57 19.43
N GLU A 66 3.34 7.55 18.80
CA GLU A 66 2.84 8.13 17.56
C GLU A 66 2.78 7.05 16.46
N PRO A 67 1.70 6.95 15.68
CA PRO A 67 1.63 5.99 14.59
C PRO A 67 2.74 6.29 13.59
N THR A 68 3.56 5.28 13.28
CA THR A 68 4.51 5.41 12.18
C THR A 68 3.73 5.49 10.88
N GLN A 69 4.03 6.49 10.06
CA GLN A 69 3.41 6.55 8.74
C GLN A 69 3.84 5.33 7.92
N PRO A 70 2.92 4.68 7.21
CA PRO A 70 3.27 3.55 6.36
C PRO A 70 4.22 4.00 5.26
N GLU A 71 5.26 3.21 5.03
CA GLU A 71 6.25 3.44 3.98
C GLU A 71 5.78 2.94 2.62
N LEU A 72 4.92 1.91 2.64
CA LEU A 72 4.39 1.26 1.45
C LEU A 72 2.87 1.21 1.46
N PHE A 73 2.32 1.40 0.27
CA PHE A 73 0.90 1.46 -0.03
C PHE A 73 0.57 0.43 -1.12
N SER A 74 -0.70 0.04 -1.17
CA SER A 74 -1.27 -0.82 -2.21
C SER A 74 -2.60 -0.27 -2.68
N CYS A 75 -2.99 -0.56 -3.91
CA CYS A 75 -4.33 -0.34 -4.42
C CYS A 75 -5.08 -1.67 -4.56
N VAL A 76 -6.39 -1.65 -4.39
CA VAL A 76 -7.25 -2.83 -4.58
C VAL A 76 -7.26 -3.33 -6.03
N CYS A 77 -6.91 -2.49 -7.02
CA CYS A 77 -6.70 -2.88 -8.42
C CYS A 77 -5.50 -3.81 -8.62
N GLY A 78 -4.66 -4.00 -7.60
CA GLY A 78 -3.56 -4.98 -7.59
C GLY A 78 -2.16 -4.38 -7.61
N VAL A 79 -2.02 -3.07 -7.83
CA VAL A 79 -0.72 -2.38 -7.71
C VAL A 79 -0.29 -2.35 -6.23
N ARG A 80 0.92 -2.82 -5.93
CA ARG A 80 1.44 -2.97 -4.55
C ARG A 80 2.87 -2.47 -4.45
N GLY A 81 3.28 -2.07 -3.25
CA GLY A 81 4.65 -1.64 -2.98
C GLY A 81 4.92 -0.19 -3.43
N MET A 82 3.86 0.62 -3.55
CA MET A 82 3.99 2.03 -3.88
C MET A 82 4.52 2.79 -2.68
N THR A 83 5.47 3.70 -2.90
CA THR A 83 5.75 4.79 -1.98
C THR A 83 4.52 5.70 -1.87
N ARG A 84 4.53 6.63 -0.90
CA ARG A 84 3.47 7.63 -0.75
C ARG A 84 3.23 8.43 -2.04
N GLU A 85 4.31 8.94 -2.64
CA GLU A 85 4.23 9.76 -3.86
C GLU A 85 3.66 8.96 -5.04
N GLU A 86 4.05 7.69 -5.17
CA GLU A 86 3.50 6.80 -6.19
C GLU A 86 2.03 6.48 -5.97
N ALA A 87 1.61 6.29 -4.72
CA ALA A 87 0.22 6.04 -4.37
C ALA A 87 -0.67 7.28 -4.61
N GLU A 88 -0.17 8.48 -4.32
CA GLU A 88 -0.83 9.75 -4.62
C GLU A 88 -1.01 9.91 -6.14
N ARG A 89 0.06 9.71 -6.90
CA ARG A 89 0.03 9.76 -8.37
C ARG A 89 -0.95 8.76 -8.97
N HIS A 90 -0.99 7.54 -8.44
CA HIS A 90 -1.92 6.50 -8.89
C HIS A 90 -3.38 6.90 -8.64
N ALA A 91 -3.67 7.43 -7.45
CA ALA A 91 -5.01 7.87 -7.09
C ALA A 91 -5.47 9.06 -7.96
N GLU A 92 -4.57 9.98 -8.29
CA GLU A 92 -4.83 11.08 -9.22
C GLU A 92 -5.17 10.55 -10.62
N ALA A 93 -4.33 9.69 -11.19
CA ALA A 93 -4.54 9.10 -12.51
C ALA A 93 -5.86 8.30 -12.60
N ALA A 94 -6.21 7.56 -11.55
CA ALA A 94 -7.48 6.85 -11.45
C ALA A 94 -8.70 7.80 -11.38
N ALA A 95 -8.55 8.98 -10.77
CA ALA A 95 -9.62 9.96 -10.65
C ALA A 95 -9.81 10.82 -11.91
N GLU A 96 -8.74 11.06 -12.68
CA GLU A 96 -8.78 11.83 -13.92
C GLU A 96 -9.48 11.10 -15.09
N THR A 97 -9.65 9.79 -14.96
CA THR A 97 -10.28 8.97 -16.00
C THR A 97 -11.73 8.68 -15.62
N PRO A 98 -12.71 9.41 -16.19
CA PRO A 98 -14.11 9.26 -15.78
C PRO A 98 -14.62 7.85 -16.09
N SER A 99 -15.23 7.25 -15.07
CA SER A 99 -16.13 6.10 -15.20
C SER A 99 -17.35 6.51 -16.03
N ASP A 100 -17.25 6.41 -17.35
CA ASP A 100 -18.39 6.52 -18.26
C ASP A 100 -18.92 5.09 -18.50
N GLY A 101 -19.99 4.71 -17.80
CA GLY A 101 -20.54 3.37 -17.90
C GLY A 101 -21.71 3.07 -16.96
N ALA A 102 -22.75 3.90 -16.99
CA ALA A 102 -24.11 3.54 -16.55
C ALA A 102 -24.94 2.98 -17.72
#